data_AF-A0A9X2EFX6-F1
#
_entry.id   AF-A0A9X2EFX6-F1
#
_cell.length_a   1.000
_cell.length_b   1.000
_cell.length_c   1.000
_cell.angle_alpha   90.00
_cell.angle_beta   90.00
_cell.angle_gamma   90.00
#
_symmetry.space_group_name_H-M   'P 1'
#
loop_
_entity.id
_entity.type
_entity.pdbx_description
1 polymer ?
#
loop_
_entity_poly.entity_id
_entity_poly.type
_entity_poly.pdbx_seq_one_letter_code
_entity_poly.pdbx_strand_id
1 'polypeptide(L)'
;MSVSEMAHEVMDVAEIMHGTASEGPGAVAALPPGSDVRRVLLVWDAPNLDMGLGAILGGRPTAAYRPRFDALGRWLLARTAELSVGSVHRVEAEATVFTNIAPGTADVVRPWVEALRNVGYAVFAKPKIDEDSDVDSDMLAHIELRRRGAGLAGIMVASADGQAFREPLEELAASGIPVQVLGFREHASWAVTSDILEFIDLEDIPGVFREPLPRVSLDSLPEEGAWLQPFRPLSALLTSRPAQGVA
;
A
#
# COMPACT_ATOMS: atom_id res chain seq x y z
N MET A 1 31.80 26.79 -21.77
CA MET A 1 30.73 26.19 -22.60
C MET A 1 29.54 26.01 -21.66
N SER A 2 28.40 26.57 -22.05
CA SER A 2 27.29 26.94 -21.15
C SER A 2 26.28 25.79 -20.99
N VAL A 3 25.49 25.87 -19.91
CA VAL A 3 24.36 24.99 -19.52
C VAL A 3 23.27 24.76 -20.59
N SER A 4 23.44 25.33 -21.79
CA SER A 4 22.51 25.24 -22.91
C SER A 4 22.80 24.09 -23.89
N GLU A 5 23.91 23.36 -23.75
CA GLU A 5 24.31 22.29 -24.68
C GLU A 5 23.94 20.87 -24.22
N MET A 6 23.47 20.67 -22.97
CA MET A 6 22.99 19.36 -22.49
C MET A 6 21.49 19.12 -22.72
N ALA A 7 20.75 20.13 -23.22
CA ALA A 7 19.30 20.07 -23.41
C ALA A 7 18.87 19.50 -24.78
N HIS A 8 19.82 19.13 -25.65
CA HIS A 8 19.53 18.84 -27.06
C HIS A 8 19.55 17.34 -27.43
N GLU A 9 19.78 16.43 -26.48
CA GLU A 9 19.89 14.99 -26.74
C GLU A 9 18.73 14.14 -26.16
N VAL A 10 17.72 14.78 -25.56
CA VAL A 10 16.54 14.09 -25.00
C VAL A 10 15.25 14.35 -25.80
N MET A 11 15.36 14.97 -26.99
CA MET A 11 14.20 15.48 -27.73
C MET A 11 13.86 14.75 -29.04
N ASP A 12 14.47 13.61 -29.36
CA ASP A 12 14.32 12.99 -30.70
C ASP A 12 13.73 11.56 -30.72
N VAL A 13 12.89 11.20 -29.73
CA VAL A 13 12.14 9.92 -29.74
C VAL A 13 10.62 10.12 -29.55
N ALA A 14 10.14 11.37 -29.48
CA ALA A 14 8.73 11.66 -29.16
C ALA A 14 7.85 12.04 -30.38
N GLU A 15 8.39 12.12 -31.59
CA GLU A 15 7.66 12.55 -32.79
C GLU A 15 7.34 11.42 -33.79
N ILE A 16 6.86 10.27 -33.31
CA ILE A 16 6.11 9.35 -34.16
C ILE A 16 5.02 8.71 -33.31
N MET A 17 3.84 9.34 -33.21
CA MET A 17 2.52 8.72 -32.98
C MET A 17 1.46 9.82 -32.77
N HIS A 18 1.10 10.54 -33.85
CA HIS A 18 -0.15 11.30 -33.90
C HIS A 18 -1.18 10.45 -34.66
N GLY A 19 -2.03 9.76 -33.88
CA GLY A 19 -3.22 9.05 -34.36
C GLY A 19 -4.36 9.33 -33.39
N THR A 20 -5.34 10.08 -33.87
CA THR A 20 -6.48 10.65 -33.12
C THR A 20 -7.45 9.59 -32.59
N ALA A 21 -7.78 9.65 -31.30
CA ALA A 21 -9.11 9.31 -30.78
C ALA A 21 -9.34 9.99 -29.42
N SER A 22 -10.44 10.71 -29.32
CA SER A 22 -10.98 11.34 -28.10
C SER A 22 -11.87 10.33 -27.39
N GLU A 23 -11.54 9.97 -26.15
CA GLU A 23 -12.47 9.35 -25.19
C GLU A 23 -12.24 9.95 -23.79
N GLY A 24 -13.33 10.20 -23.08
CA GLY A 24 -13.39 10.88 -21.78
C GLY A 24 -12.81 10.06 -20.60
N PRO A 25 -12.99 10.55 -19.36
CA PRO A 25 -12.21 10.07 -18.21
C PRO A 25 -12.61 8.65 -17.79
N GLY A 26 -11.82 7.67 -18.24
CA GLY A 26 -11.19 6.66 -17.40
C GLY A 26 -12.10 5.79 -16.52
N ALA A 27 -13.11 5.15 -17.12
CA ALA A 27 -13.62 3.91 -16.55
C ALA A 27 -12.50 2.87 -16.60
N VAL A 28 -12.24 2.19 -15.47
CA VAL A 28 -11.37 1.02 -15.42
C VAL A 28 -11.95 0.02 -16.42
N ALA A 29 -11.26 -0.21 -17.53
CA ALA A 29 -11.76 -1.12 -18.56
C ALA A 29 -11.92 -2.50 -17.91
N ALA A 30 -13.17 -2.92 -17.73
CA ALA A 30 -13.48 -4.28 -17.35
C ALA A 30 -12.89 -5.19 -18.44
N LEU A 31 -12.01 -6.12 -18.03
CA LEU A 31 -11.51 -7.14 -18.94
C LEU A 31 -12.70 -7.87 -19.59
N PRO A 32 -12.60 -8.24 -20.88
CA PRO A 32 -13.69 -8.92 -21.57
C PRO A 32 -14.07 -10.21 -20.81
N PRO A 33 -15.37 -10.52 -20.69
CA PRO A 33 -15.82 -11.73 -20.02
C PRO A 33 -15.30 -12.96 -20.77
N GLY A 34 -14.46 -13.76 -20.11
CA GLY A 34 -13.81 -14.95 -20.68
C GLY A 34 -12.31 -15.06 -20.44
N SER A 35 -11.66 -14.09 -19.78
CA SER A 35 -10.28 -14.29 -19.34
C SER A 35 -10.25 -15.29 -18.17
N ASP A 36 -9.83 -16.53 -18.40
CA ASP A 36 -9.63 -17.58 -17.39
C ASP A 36 -8.41 -17.29 -16.48
N VAL A 37 -8.29 -16.03 -16.06
CA VAL A 37 -7.13 -15.50 -15.36
C VAL A 37 -7.53 -15.10 -13.96
N ARG A 38 -7.01 -15.85 -12.98
CA ARG A 38 -7.17 -15.53 -11.57
C ARG A 38 -6.13 -14.50 -11.13
N ARG A 39 -6.49 -13.71 -10.11
CA ARG A 39 -5.62 -12.65 -9.59
C ARG A 39 -5.01 -13.02 -8.26
N VAL A 40 -3.72 -12.72 -8.10
CA VAL A 40 -3.11 -12.51 -6.79
C VAL A 40 -3.15 -11.00 -6.56
N LEU A 41 -4.08 -10.59 -5.70
CA LEU A 41 -4.45 -9.18 -5.52
C LEU A 41 -3.71 -8.57 -4.33
N LEU A 42 -2.98 -7.48 -4.54
CA LEU A 42 -2.46 -6.62 -3.49
C LEU A 42 -3.35 -5.37 -3.35
N VAL A 43 -3.95 -5.20 -2.18
CA VAL A 43 -4.64 -3.98 -1.76
C VAL A 43 -3.77 -3.25 -0.76
N TRP A 44 -3.31 -2.05 -1.12
CA TRP A 44 -2.44 -1.25 -0.26
C TRP A 44 -3.19 -0.03 0.27
N ASP A 45 -3.44 -0.02 1.59
CA ASP A 45 -3.98 1.12 2.34
C ASP A 45 -2.85 2.11 2.71
N ALA A 46 -2.60 3.10 1.86
CA ALA A 46 -1.48 4.02 2.06
C ALA A 46 -1.64 4.87 3.34
N PRO A 47 -2.82 5.43 3.68
CA PRO A 47 -3.03 6.14 4.94
C PRO A 47 -2.71 5.29 6.17
N ASN A 48 -3.21 4.05 6.23
CA ASN A 48 -3.00 3.19 7.39
C ASN A 48 -1.54 2.81 7.59
N LEU A 49 -0.83 2.47 6.50
CA LEU A 49 0.60 2.16 6.58
C LEU A 49 1.46 3.39 6.92
N ASP A 50 1.16 4.57 6.39
CA ASP A 50 1.88 5.81 6.77
C ASP A 50 1.64 6.15 8.25
N MET A 51 0.45 5.86 8.80
CA MET A 51 0.15 6.04 10.22
C MET A 51 0.91 5.04 11.11
N GLY A 52 0.90 3.75 10.77
CA GLY A 52 1.63 2.73 11.52
C GLY A 52 3.14 2.98 11.51
N LEU A 53 3.69 3.32 10.34
CA LEU A 53 5.10 3.70 10.22
C LEU A 53 5.40 4.97 11.05
N GLY A 54 4.49 5.94 11.05
CA GLY A 54 4.66 7.15 11.84
C GLY A 54 4.68 6.91 13.35
N ALA A 55 3.93 5.90 13.83
CA ALA A 55 3.96 5.49 15.23
C ALA A 55 5.30 4.84 15.60
N ILE A 56 5.87 3.98 14.73
CA ILE A 56 7.20 3.37 14.92
C ILE A 56 8.31 4.43 14.90
N LEU A 57 8.23 5.39 13.99
CA LEU A 57 9.24 6.45 13.86
C LEU A 57 9.07 7.57 14.89
N GLY A 58 7.93 7.61 15.59
CA GLY A 58 7.64 8.69 16.52
C GLY A 58 7.22 10.02 15.88
N GLY A 59 6.91 10.03 14.59
CA GLY A 59 6.74 11.25 13.80
C GLY A 59 6.26 10.95 12.38
N ARG A 60 6.04 12.00 11.57
CA ARG A 60 5.64 11.78 10.17
C ARG A 60 6.79 11.08 9.41
N PRO A 61 6.53 9.98 8.68
CA PRO A 61 7.57 9.30 7.93
C PRO A 61 8.25 10.21 6.91
N THR A 62 9.57 10.15 6.83
CA THR A 62 10.33 10.75 5.72
C THR A 62 10.38 9.77 4.55
N ALA A 63 10.71 10.26 3.36
CA ALA A 63 10.85 9.42 2.17
C ALA A 63 11.90 8.29 2.33
N ALA A 64 12.86 8.43 3.26
CA ALA A 64 13.88 7.43 3.53
C ALA A 64 13.32 6.19 4.23
N TYR A 65 12.32 6.37 5.10
CA TYR A 65 11.72 5.29 5.89
C TYR A 65 10.45 4.72 5.27
N ARG A 66 9.92 5.32 4.18
CA ARG A 66 8.76 4.76 3.49
C ARG A 66 9.10 3.45 2.79
N PRO A 67 8.18 2.48 2.78
CA PRO A 67 8.37 1.22 2.08
C PRO A 67 8.56 1.46 0.57
N ARG A 68 9.53 0.75 0.02
CA ARG A 68 9.84 0.76 -1.40
C ARG A 68 8.82 -0.07 -2.18
N PHE A 69 7.94 0.60 -2.92
CA PHE A 69 6.94 -0.05 -3.77
C PHE A 69 7.57 -0.95 -4.84
N ASP A 70 8.77 -0.64 -5.33
CA ASP A 70 9.46 -1.50 -6.30
C ASP A 70 9.85 -2.86 -5.70
N ALA A 71 10.26 -2.88 -4.43
CA ALA A 71 10.60 -4.11 -3.71
C ALA A 71 9.34 -4.91 -3.39
N LEU A 72 8.28 -4.25 -2.91
CA LEU A 72 7.00 -4.91 -2.65
C LEU A 72 6.39 -5.50 -3.93
N GLY A 73 6.50 -4.81 -5.06
CA GLY A 73 6.03 -5.30 -6.35
C GLY A 73 6.77 -6.57 -6.80
N ARG A 74 8.11 -6.61 -6.65
CA ARG A 74 8.89 -7.82 -6.92
C ARG A 74 8.53 -8.97 -5.99
N TRP A 75 8.29 -8.69 -4.72
CA TRP A 75 7.83 -9.70 -3.77
C TRP A 75 6.44 -10.25 -4.15
N LEU A 76 5.50 -9.39 -4.55
CA LEU A 76 4.18 -9.82 -5.03
C LEU A 76 4.29 -10.72 -6.27
N LEU A 77 5.18 -10.39 -7.21
CA LEU A 77 5.42 -11.22 -8.39
C LEU A 77 5.98 -12.61 -8.01
N ALA A 78 6.89 -12.68 -7.03
CA ALA A 78 7.40 -13.96 -6.52
C ALA A 78 6.28 -14.78 -5.86
N ARG A 79 5.45 -14.17 -5.01
CA ARG A 79 4.27 -14.83 -4.42
C ARG A 79 3.27 -15.30 -5.46
N THR A 80 3.07 -14.50 -6.50
CA THR A 80 2.19 -14.87 -7.63
C THR A 80 2.73 -16.10 -8.35
N ALA A 81 4.05 -16.18 -8.56
CA ALA A 81 4.67 -17.36 -9.14
C ALA A 81 4.47 -18.60 -8.26
N GLU A 82 4.65 -18.49 -6.94
CA GLU A 82 4.40 -19.58 -5.98
C GLU A 82 2.95 -20.07 -6.05
N LEU A 83 1.97 -19.16 -6.00
CA LEU A 83 0.54 -19.47 -6.06
C LEU A 83 0.08 -19.99 -7.43
N SER A 84 0.86 -19.76 -8.48
CA SER A 84 0.58 -20.28 -9.82
C SER A 84 0.98 -21.76 -9.99
N VAL A 85 1.85 -22.29 -9.12
CA VAL A 85 2.33 -23.67 -9.21
C VAL A 85 1.17 -24.65 -9.06
N GLY A 86 0.92 -25.46 -10.09
CA GLY A 86 -0.16 -26.44 -10.09
C GLY A 86 -1.56 -25.86 -10.36
N SER A 87 -1.69 -24.55 -10.59
CA SER A 87 -2.94 -23.94 -11.04
C SER A 87 -3.25 -24.34 -12.48
N VAL A 88 -4.50 -24.73 -12.74
CA VAL A 88 -5.02 -24.96 -14.10
C VAL A 88 -5.36 -23.65 -14.81
N HIS A 89 -5.56 -22.58 -14.04
CA HIS A 89 -5.85 -21.25 -14.54
C HIS A 89 -4.56 -20.42 -14.65
N ARG A 90 -4.54 -19.48 -15.60
CA ARG A 90 -3.48 -18.46 -15.62
C ARG A 90 -3.61 -17.60 -14.37
N VAL A 91 -2.50 -17.30 -13.72
CA VAL A 91 -2.48 -16.47 -12.51
C VAL A 91 -1.65 -15.23 -12.79
N GLU A 92 -2.18 -14.05 -12.45
CA GLU A 92 -1.49 -12.77 -12.63
C GLU A 92 -1.53 -11.93 -11.35
N ALA A 93 -0.46 -11.18 -11.14
CA ALA A 93 -0.38 -10.20 -10.07
C ALA A 93 -1.21 -8.97 -10.44
N GLU A 94 -1.93 -8.43 -9.48
CA GLU A 94 -2.59 -7.14 -9.59
C GLU A 94 -2.37 -6.37 -8.29
N ALA A 95 -1.98 -5.10 -8.38
CA ALA A 95 -1.69 -4.29 -7.20
C ALA A 95 -2.33 -2.92 -7.31
N THR A 96 -3.05 -2.51 -6.27
CA THR A 96 -3.73 -1.21 -6.20
C THR A 96 -3.36 -0.49 -4.90
N VAL A 97 -2.89 0.74 -5.02
CA VAL A 97 -2.66 1.64 -3.88
C VAL A 97 -3.86 2.56 -3.70
N PHE A 98 -4.44 2.53 -2.51
CA PHE A 98 -5.55 3.38 -2.09
C PHE A 98 -5.00 4.53 -1.26
N THR A 99 -5.43 5.75 -1.58
CA THR A 99 -4.93 6.95 -0.92
C THR A 99 -5.99 8.05 -0.89
N ASN A 100 -5.88 8.91 0.11
CA ASN A 100 -6.66 10.12 0.20
C ASN A 100 -5.85 11.34 -0.24
N ILE A 101 -6.45 12.21 -1.04
CA ILE A 101 -5.85 13.46 -1.48
C ILE A 101 -6.49 14.63 -0.74
N ALA A 102 -5.74 15.26 0.16
CA ALA A 102 -6.21 16.46 0.86
C ALA A 102 -6.25 17.66 -0.11
N PRO A 103 -7.23 18.59 0.04
CA PRO A 103 -7.29 19.80 -0.75
C PRO A 103 -5.96 20.57 -0.75
N GLY A 104 -5.50 20.99 -1.94
CA GLY A 104 -4.25 21.72 -2.11
C GLY A 104 -2.96 20.87 -2.10
N THR A 105 -3.06 19.54 -1.96
CA THR A 105 -1.86 18.65 -1.95
C THR A 105 -1.59 17.93 -3.27
N ALA A 106 -2.46 18.10 -4.28
CA ALA A 106 -2.40 17.34 -5.52
C ALA A 106 -1.03 17.40 -6.22
N ASP A 107 -0.43 18.60 -6.33
CA ASP A 107 0.86 18.75 -7.01
C ASP A 107 2.03 18.13 -6.23
N VAL A 108 1.90 18.02 -4.90
CA VAL A 108 2.90 17.34 -4.05
C VAL A 108 2.81 15.82 -4.21
N VAL A 109 1.60 15.29 -4.37
CA VAL A 109 1.35 13.84 -4.44
C VAL A 109 1.49 13.28 -5.86
N ARG A 110 1.31 14.13 -6.89
CA ARG A 110 1.38 13.74 -8.31
C ARG A 110 2.63 12.94 -8.69
N PRO A 111 3.87 13.35 -8.36
CA PRO A 111 5.06 12.58 -8.74
C PRO A 111 5.09 11.17 -8.15
N TRP A 112 4.57 11.01 -6.92
CA TRP A 112 4.48 9.69 -6.27
C TRP A 112 3.44 8.80 -6.94
N VAL A 113 2.27 9.35 -7.32
CA VAL A 113 1.25 8.61 -8.09
C VAL A 113 1.79 8.18 -9.46
N GLU A 114 2.50 9.07 -10.15
CA GLU A 114 3.12 8.75 -11.44
C GLU A 114 4.19 7.66 -11.29
N ALA A 115 5.01 7.71 -10.24
CA ALA A 115 6.00 6.68 -9.95
C ALA A 115 5.38 5.31 -9.68
N LEU A 116 4.29 5.24 -8.90
CA LEU A 116 3.54 4.00 -8.67
C LEU A 116 3.00 3.41 -9.98
N ARG A 117 2.39 4.25 -10.82
CA ARG A 117 1.84 3.84 -12.12
C ARG A 117 2.92 3.37 -13.07
N ASN A 118 4.09 4.01 -13.08
CA ASN A 118 5.24 3.59 -13.88
C ASN A 118 5.80 2.22 -13.47
N VAL A 119 5.65 1.83 -12.19
CA VAL A 119 6.00 0.47 -11.73
C VAL A 119 4.94 -0.56 -12.08
N GLY A 120 3.70 -0.14 -12.33
CA GLY A 120 2.58 -1.01 -12.68
C GLY A 120 1.50 -1.15 -11.62
N TYR A 121 1.54 -0.31 -10.56
CA TYR A 121 0.44 -0.23 -9.61
C TYR A 121 -0.73 0.56 -10.21
N ALA A 122 -1.95 0.07 -9.99
CA ALA A 122 -3.13 0.93 -10.05
C ALA A 122 -3.13 1.86 -8.84
N VAL A 123 -3.71 3.04 -8.99
CA VAL A 123 -3.85 4.01 -7.89
C VAL A 123 -5.30 4.47 -7.82
N PHE A 124 -5.93 4.23 -6.68
CA PHE A 124 -7.22 4.79 -6.33
C PHE A 124 -6.99 6.00 -5.40
N ALA A 125 -7.28 7.20 -5.91
CA ALA A 125 -7.08 8.45 -5.19
C ALA A 125 -8.43 9.11 -4.89
N LYS A 126 -8.85 9.11 -3.62
CA LYS A 126 -10.12 9.69 -3.17
C LYS A 126 -9.89 11.05 -2.53
N PRO A 127 -10.58 12.13 -2.96
CA PRO A 127 -10.50 13.41 -2.27
C PRO A 127 -10.90 13.27 -0.79
N LYS A 128 -10.11 13.84 0.13
CA LYS A 128 -10.48 13.91 1.55
C LYS A 128 -11.32 15.16 1.79
N ILE A 129 -12.64 15.02 1.67
CA ILE A 129 -13.59 16.14 1.81
C ILE A 129 -14.03 16.33 3.27
N ASP A 130 -14.12 15.24 4.04
CA ASP A 130 -14.48 15.21 5.45
C ASP A 130 -13.78 14.06 6.20
N GLU A 131 -14.14 13.84 7.47
CA GLU A 131 -13.59 12.77 8.31
C GLU A 131 -14.08 11.38 7.89
N ASP A 132 -15.27 11.29 7.27
CA ASP A 132 -15.88 10.04 6.77
C ASP A 132 -15.39 9.66 5.36
N SER A 133 -14.46 10.44 4.80
CA SER A 133 -13.86 10.21 3.48
C SER A 133 -12.79 9.11 3.48
N ASP A 134 -12.97 8.02 4.25
CA ASP A 134 -12.07 6.87 4.24
C ASP A 134 -12.11 6.12 2.89
N VAL A 135 -11.20 5.17 2.70
CA VAL A 135 -11.10 4.36 1.48
C VAL A 135 -11.45 2.89 1.73
N ASP A 136 -11.97 2.55 2.91
CA ASP A 136 -12.16 1.16 3.36
C ASP A 136 -13.24 0.46 2.55
N SER A 137 -14.37 1.15 2.36
CA SER A 137 -15.46 0.68 1.50
C SER A 137 -15.02 0.50 0.03
N ASP A 138 -14.16 1.38 -0.47
CA ASP A 138 -13.61 1.30 -1.83
C ASP A 138 -12.66 0.10 -1.98
N MET A 139 -11.84 -0.17 -0.97
CA MET A 139 -10.96 -1.34 -0.91
C MET A 139 -11.76 -2.65 -0.90
N LEU A 140 -12.79 -2.75 -0.05
CA LEU A 140 -13.65 -3.93 0.01
C LEU A 140 -14.43 -4.14 -1.29
N ALA A 141 -14.95 -3.06 -1.90
CA ALA A 141 -15.60 -3.13 -3.21
C ALA A 141 -14.65 -3.61 -4.30
N HIS A 142 -13.37 -3.19 -4.26
CA HIS A 142 -12.35 -3.64 -5.18
C HIS A 142 -12.06 -5.14 -5.05
N ILE A 143 -11.93 -5.64 -3.82
CA ILE A 143 -11.72 -7.07 -3.53
C ILE A 143 -12.91 -7.89 -4.07
N GLU A 144 -14.12 -7.47 -3.73
CA GLU A 144 -15.34 -8.17 -4.09
C GLU A 144 -15.58 -8.21 -5.60
N LEU A 145 -15.22 -7.14 -6.32
CA LEU A 145 -15.29 -7.10 -7.78
C LEU A 145 -14.40 -8.20 -8.42
N ARG A 146 -13.21 -8.45 -7.88
CA ARG A 146 -12.32 -9.52 -8.38
C ARG A 146 -12.82 -10.91 -7.94
N ARG A 147 -13.35 -11.01 -6.72
CA ARG A 147 -13.96 -12.24 -6.20
C ARG A 147 -15.09 -12.75 -7.11
N ARG A 148 -15.98 -11.85 -7.57
CA ARG A 148 -17.11 -12.19 -8.46
C ARG A 148 -16.72 -12.44 -9.93
N GLY A 149 -15.54 -11.99 -10.36
CA GLY A 149 -15.04 -12.20 -11.71
C GLY A 149 -14.52 -13.62 -11.94
N ALA A 150 -13.32 -13.75 -12.52
CA ALA A 150 -12.63 -15.04 -12.66
C ALA A 150 -12.18 -15.66 -11.32
N GLY A 151 -12.28 -14.89 -10.22
CA GLY A 151 -11.90 -15.29 -8.88
C GLY A 151 -10.47 -14.89 -8.51
N LEU A 152 -10.17 -15.02 -7.21
CA LEU A 152 -8.86 -14.76 -6.64
C LEU A 152 -8.07 -16.08 -6.53
N ALA A 153 -6.80 -16.03 -6.92
CA ALA A 153 -5.80 -17.05 -6.61
C ALA A 153 -5.11 -16.79 -5.25
N GLY A 154 -5.15 -15.53 -4.78
CA GLY A 154 -4.67 -15.11 -3.47
C GLY A 154 -4.93 -13.62 -3.26
N ILE A 155 -4.83 -13.17 -2.02
CA ILE A 155 -4.97 -11.76 -1.67
C ILE A 155 -3.98 -11.36 -0.57
N MET A 156 -3.38 -10.19 -0.76
CA MET A 156 -2.51 -9.51 0.18
C MET A 156 -3.17 -8.18 0.52
N VAL A 157 -3.50 -7.94 1.78
CA VAL A 157 -4.02 -6.63 2.24
C VAL A 157 -2.97 -5.98 3.12
N ALA A 158 -2.43 -4.87 2.65
CA ALA A 158 -1.49 -4.06 3.39
C ALA A 158 -2.24 -2.99 4.20
N SER A 159 -2.82 -3.40 5.33
CA SER A 159 -3.55 -2.54 6.27
C SER A 159 -3.52 -3.17 7.67
N ALA A 160 -3.44 -2.32 8.70
CA ALA A 160 -3.60 -2.69 10.09
C ALA A 160 -5.05 -2.58 10.58
N ASP A 161 -6.01 -2.14 9.74
CA ASP A 161 -7.40 -1.98 10.15
C ASP A 161 -8.16 -3.32 10.24
N GLY A 162 -8.24 -3.86 11.46
CA GLY A 162 -9.00 -5.07 11.73
C GLY A 162 -10.52 -4.86 11.80
N GLN A 163 -11.01 -3.64 11.98
CA GLN A 163 -12.46 -3.38 11.99
C GLN A 163 -13.02 -3.49 10.58
N ALA A 164 -12.32 -2.95 9.58
CA ALA A 164 -12.74 -3.03 8.19
C ALA A 164 -12.48 -4.42 7.57
N PHE A 165 -11.31 -5.01 7.83
CA PHE A 165 -10.83 -6.13 7.02
C PHE A 165 -10.94 -7.52 7.66
N ARG A 166 -10.98 -7.65 8.99
CA ARG A 166 -10.84 -8.98 9.64
C ARG A 166 -11.88 -9.97 9.14
N GLU A 167 -13.16 -9.70 9.37
CA GLU A 167 -14.24 -10.63 9.01
C GLU A 167 -14.28 -10.90 7.48
N PRO A 168 -14.22 -9.89 6.59
CA PRO A 168 -14.16 -10.13 5.15
C PRO A 168 -12.98 -10.99 4.70
N LEU A 169 -11.80 -10.83 5.31
CA LEU A 169 -10.61 -11.61 4.99
C LEU A 169 -10.69 -13.05 5.52
N GLU A 170 -11.24 -13.22 6.72
CA GLU A 170 -11.49 -14.54 7.30
C GLU A 170 -12.49 -15.35 6.46
N GLU A 171 -13.53 -14.72 5.93
CA GLU A 171 -14.47 -15.36 4.98
C GLU A 171 -13.78 -15.82 3.69
N LEU A 172 -12.87 -15.00 3.14
CA LEU A 172 -12.10 -15.37 1.95
C LEU A 172 -11.16 -16.54 2.26
N ALA A 173 -10.46 -16.50 3.39
CA ALA A 173 -9.59 -17.59 3.84
C ALA A 173 -10.37 -18.90 4.02
N ALA A 174 -11.54 -18.84 4.65
CA ALA A 174 -12.44 -19.99 4.84
C ALA A 174 -12.93 -20.59 3.52
N SER A 175 -12.98 -19.80 2.44
CA SER A 175 -13.30 -20.29 1.09
C SER A 175 -12.12 -20.95 0.37
N GLY A 176 -10.95 -21.05 1.03
CA GLY A 176 -9.75 -21.68 0.50
C GLY A 176 -8.86 -20.74 -0.31
N ILE A 177 -9.12 -19.42 -0.29
CA ILE A 177 -8.24 -18.43 -0.93
C ILE A 177 -7.09 -18.14 0.04
N PRO A 178 -5.81 -18.22 -0.39
CA PRO A 178 -4.70 -17.75 0.43
C PRO A 178 -4.82 -16.26 0.72
N VAL A 179 -4.86 -15.90 2.01
CA VAL A 179 -5.01 -14.52 2.48
C VAL A 179 -3.80 -14.15 3.36
N GLN A 180 -3.14 -13.06 2.99
CA GLN A 180 -2.03 -12.49 3.72
C GLN A 180 -2.34 -11.05 4.14
N VAL A 181 -2.04 -10.70 5.39
CA VAL A 181 -2.08 -9.32 5.89
C VAL A 181 -0.66 -8.81 6.00
N LEU A 182 -0.37 -7.69 5.32
CA LEU A 182 0.92 -7.01 5.38
C LEU A 182 0.81 -5.81 6.29
N GLY A 183 1.74 -5.66 7.22
CA GLY A 183 1.73 -4.48 8.07
C GLY A 183 2.91 -4.46 9.02
N PHE A 184 2.76 -3.69 10.09
CA PHE A 184 3.68 -3.69 11.21
C PHE A 184 3.07 -4.51 12.33
N ARG A 185 3.82 -5.44 12.89
CA ARG A 185 3.33 -6.39 13.91
C ARG A 185 2.68 -5.68 15.11
N GLU A 186 3.20 -4.50 15.46
CA GLU A 186 2.75 -3.65 16.56
C GLU A 186 1.34 -3.08 16.35
N HIS A 187 0.89 -3.02 15.10
CA HIS A 187 -0.37 -2.36 14.72
C HIS A 187 -1.43 -3.34 14.21
N ALA A 188 -1.04 -4.54 13.76
CA ALA A 188 -1.93 -5.53 13.18
C ALA A 188 -2.13 -6.76 14.09
N SER A 189 -2.31 -6.56 15.41
CA SER A 189 -2.42 -7.65 16.39
C SER A 189 -3.51 -8.67 16.03
N TRP A 190 -4.64 -8.21 15.48
CA TRP A 190 -5.75 -9.05 15.04
C TRP A 190 -5.35 -10.06 13.96
N ALA A 191 -4.43 -9.69 13.06
CA ALA A 191 -3.93 -10.58 12.01
C ALA A 191 -2.82 -11.48 12.56
N VAL A 192 -1.94 -10.96 13.42
CA VAL A 192 -0.86 -11.72 14.07
C VAL A 192 -1.41 -12.87 14.93
N THR A 193 -2.55 -12.66 15.60
CA THR A 193 -3.19 -13.66 16.45
C THR A 193 -4.24 -14.50 15.73
N SER A 194 -4.40 -14.34 14.41
CA SER A 194 -5.38 -15.11 13.64
C SER A 194 -4.84 -16.51 13.35
N ASP A 195 -5.69 -17.53 13.53
CA ASP A 195 -5.36 -18.91 13.18
C ASP A 195 -5.54 -19.22 11.69
N ILE A 196 -6.19 -18.31 10.94
CA ILE A 196 -6.57 -18.54 9.54
C ILE A 196 -5.99 -17.51 8.56
N LEU A 197 -5.51 -16.37 9.04
CA LEU A 197 -4.83 -15.37 8.23
C LEU A 197 -3.32 -15.48 8.41
N GLU A 198 -2.56 -15.39 7.31
CA GLU A 198 -1.11 -15.29 7.39
C GLU A 198 -0.72 -13.81 7.57
N PHE A 199 0.02 -13.50 8.62
CA PHE A 199 0.59 -12.16 8.81
C PHE A 199 2.05 -12.11 8.32
N ILE A 200 2.39 -11.07 7.57
CA ILE A 200 3.75 -10.77 7.14
C ILE A 200 4.11 -9.36 7.57
N ASP A 201 5.18 -9.25 8.36
CA ASP A 201 5.71 -7.94 8.68
C ASP A 201 6.36 -7.32 7.43
N LEU A 202 6.00 -6.08 7.10
CA LEU A 202 6.56 -5.37 5.94
C LEU A 202 8.08 -5.27 6.01
N GLU A 203 8.66 -5.23 7.20
CA GLU A 203 10.11 -5.21 7.37
C GLU A 203 10.79 -6.53 7.00
N ASP A 204 10.07 -7.65 7.11
CA ASP A 204 10.59 -8.97 6.74
C ASP A 204 10.65 -9.16 5.21
N ILE A 205 10.02 -8.28 4.43
CA ILE A 205 10.05 -8.33 2.96
C ILE A 205 11.37 -7.73 2.44
N PRO A 206 12.22 -8.53 1.75
CA PRO A 206 13.55 -8.07 1.35
C PRO A 206 13.55 -6.79 0.51
N GLY A 207 14.27 -5.79 1.00
CA GLY A 207 14.48 -4.52 0.29
C GLY A 207 13.32 -3.53 0.34
N VAL A 208 12.23 -3.83 1.06
CA VAL A 208 11.14 -2.88 1.30
C VAL A 208 11.63 -1.67 2.10
N PHE A 209 12.42 -1.89 3.15
CA PHE A 209 13.12 -0.82 3.86
C PHE A 209 14.62 -0.86 3.55
N ARG A 210 15.24 0.33 3.49
CA ARG A 210 16.69 0.46 3.23
C ARG A 210 17.52 0.18 4.47
N GLU A 211 16.98 0.54 5.61
CA GLU A 211 17.55 0.35 6.94
C GLU A 211 16.47 -0.27 7.81
N PRO A 212 16.86 -1.07 8.82
CA PRO A 212 15.92 -1.54 9.82
C PRO A 212 15.18 -0.36 10.46
N LEU A 213 13.88 -0.55 10.70
CA LEU A 213 13.06 0.36 11.47
C LEU A 213 13.62 0.44 12.89
N PRO A 214 13.58 1.62 13.53
CA PRO A 214 14.08 1.82 14.89
C PRO A 214 13.12 1.20 15.93
N ARG A 215 12.90 -0.12 15.85
CA ARG A 215 12.04 -0.84 16.78
C ARG A 215 12.70 -0.93 18.13
N VAL A 216 11.89 -0.68 19.15
CA VAL A 216 12.22 -1.02 20.51
C VAL A 216 11.33 -2.20 20.90
N SER A 217 11.87 -3.41 20.89
CA SER A 217 11.18 -4.56 21.48
C SER A 217 11.49 -4.62 22.97
N LEU A 218 10.47 -4.40 23.80
CA LEU A 218 10.60 -4.55 25.25
C LEU A 218 10.78 -6.02 25.67
N ASP A 219 10.38 -6.95 24.81
CA ASP A 219 10.50 -8.40 25.04
C ASP A 219 11.91 -8.92 24.72
N SER A 220 12.78 -8.09 24.13
CA SER A 220 14.15 -8.45 23.71
C SER A 220 15.16 -7.39 24.14
N LEU A 221 15.04 -6.90 25.37
CA LEU A 221 16.01 -5.96 25.94
C LEU A 221 17.29 -6.70 26.38
N PRO A 222 18.47 -6.07 26.23
CA PRO A 222 19.71 -6.60 26.77
C PRO A 222 19.66 -6.65 28.31
N GLU A 223 20.44 -7.54 28.93
CA GLU A 223 20.44 -7.73 30.40
C GLU A 223 20.85 -6.44 31.15
N GLU A 224 21.74 -5.65 30.56
CA GLU A 224 22.17 -4.34 31.07
C GLU A 224 21.12 -3.22 30.90
N GLY A 225 20.00 -3.50 30.23
CA GLY A 225 18.95 -2.54 29.89
C GLY A 225 19.27 -1.70 28.65
N ALA A 226 18.24 -1.12 28.02
CA ALA A 226 18.40 -0.25 26.85
C ALA A 226 17.91 1.17 27.13
N TRP A 227 18.64 2.17 26.62
CA TRP A 227 18.18 3.55 26.59
C TRP A 227 17.20 3.75 25.45
N LEU A 228 15.93 4.00 25.79
CA LEU A 228 14.88 4.28 24.82
C LEU A 228 14.86 5.78 24.55
N GLN A 229 15.31 6.18 23.36
CA GLN A 229 15.31 7.60 22.99
C GLN A 229 13.87 8.09 22.81
N PRO A 230 13.54 9.30 23.29
CA PRO A 230 12.23 9.86 23.08
C PRO A 230 12.01 10.12 21.60
N PHE A 231 10.89 9.61 21.09
CA PHE A 231 10.44 9.83 19.71
C PHE A 231 10.26 11.30 19.32
N ARG A 232 9.94 12.16 20.29
CA ARG A 232 9.80 13.61 20.11
C ARG A 232 10.40 14.35 21.31
N PRO A 233 10.95 15.56 21.13
CA PRO A 233 11.37 16.37 22.26
C PRO A 233 10.15 16.78 23.11
N LEU A 234 10.32 16.91 24.44
CA LEU A 234 9.25 17.31 25.37
C LEU A 234 8.59 18.65 25.00
N SER A 235 9.33 19.54 24.32
CA SER A 235 8.83 20.83 23.82
C SER A 235 7.66 20.69 22.83
N ALA A 236 7.48 19.53 22.19
CA ALA A 236 6.37 19.28 21.26
C ALA A 236 4.98 19.40 21.93
N LEU A 237 4.90 19.19 23.26
CA LEU A 237 3.66 19.34 24.04
C LEU A 237 3.11 20.77 24.03
N LEU A 238 3.98 21.77 23.85
CA LEU A 238 3.60 23.18 23.85
C LEU A 238 2.92 23.63 22.55
N THR A 239 3.03 22.82 21.49
CA THR A 239 2.46 23.09 20.15
C THR A 239 1.13 22.38 19.89
N SER A 240 0.78 21.36 20.69
CA SER A 240 -0.52 20.69 20.65
C SER A 240 -1.57 21.55 21.36
N ARG A 241 -2.30 22.38 20.62
CA ARG A 241 -3.45 23.14 21.15
C ARG A 241 -4.54 22.12 21.55
N PRO A 242 -5.08 22.14 22.78
CA PRO A 242 -6.20 21.25 23.13
C PRO A 242 -7.42 21.62 22.30
N ALA A 243 -8.08 20.61 21.72
CA ALA A 243 -9.41 20.76 21.15
C ALA A 243 -10.38 21.11 22.29
N GLN A 244 -10.61 22.41 22.49
CA GLN A 244 -11.69 22.92 23.32
C GLN A 244 -12.95 23.04 22.47
N GLY A 245 -14.02 22.39 22.92
CA GLY A 245 -15.34 22.51 22.32
C GLY A 245 -16.39 21.64 23.00
N VAL A 246 -16.51 21.71 24.34
CA VAL A 246 -17.76 21.36 25.03
C VAL A 246 -18.38 22.67 25.50
N ALA A 247 -19.58 22.95 25.02
CA ALA A 247 -20.54 23.83 25.66
C ALA A 247 -21.83 23.03 25.84
#